data_AF-A0A2V1DKU8-F1
#
_entry.id   AF-A0A2V1DKU8-F1
#
_cell.length_a   1.000
_cell.length_b   1.000
_cell.length_c   1.000
_cell.angle_alpha   90.00
_cell.angle_beta   90.00
_cell.angle_gamma   90.00
#
_symmetry.space_group_name_H-M   'P 1'
#
loop_
_entity.id
_entity.type
_entity.pdbx_description
1 polymer ?
#
loop_
_entity_poly.entity_id
_entity_poly.type
_entity_poly.pdbx_seq_one_letter_code
_entity_poly.pdbx_strand_id
1 'polypeptide(L)'
;MGSIIRELKDLKDDFRLSTWLLIGGAIQAGLVLVLPPRVAIAPAFFILLYRLLNFAMVRQGKLPNPYTRDVITGKQSIRIPRSDGGVPEKMGDQQVVVFILGARSSHPNGRFAPGYAKLGVAFVSLWKDAEKHREEYGYLGKTPMMMTTEESCNNTMVWISYWKSVDHLYKFANAPIHREIWAKYNEILKTHTHMGLSHELYIAPEKHWEAIYSNYRPFGLGT
;
A
#
# COMPACT_ATOMS: atom_id res chain seq x y z
N MET A 1 19.50 -0.25 -0.18
CA MET A 1 18.92 -1.58 0.06
C MET A 1 17.40 -1.57 0.30
N GLY A 2 16.82 -0.56 0.99
CA GLY A 2 15.37 -0.51 1.28
C GLY A 2 14.41 -0.11 0.14
N SER A 3 14.91 0.29 -1.04
CA SER A 3 14.07 0.52 -2.25
C SER A 3 13.82 -0.78 -3.00
N ILE A 4 14.88 -1.56 -3.24
CA ILE A 4 14.83 -2.84 -3.98
C ILE A 4 13.89 -3.84 -3.31
N ILE A 5 13.96 -3.96 -1.96
CA ILE A 5 13.08 -4.87 -1.20
C ILE A 5 11.61 -4.44 -1.31
N ARG A 6 11.32 -3.13 -1.38
CA ARG A 6 9.96 -2.62 -1.61
C ARG A 6 9.47 -2.91 -3.02
N GLU A 7 10.30 -2.72 -4.04
CA GLU A 7 9.97 -3.01 -5.43
C GLU A 7 9.70 -4.49 -5.70
N LEU A 8 10.43 -5.39 -5.01
CA LEU A 8 10.22 -6.84 -5.06
C LEU A 8 8.95 -7.29 -4.34
N LYS A 9 8.52 -6.57 -3.29
CA LYS A 9 7.33 -6.94 -2.52
C LYS A 9 6.08 -6.94 -3.39
N ASP A 10 5.97 -5.94 -4.26
CA ASP A 10 4.79 -5.75 -5.11
C ASP A 10 4.93 -6.52 -6.44
N LEU A 11 6.15 -6.95 -6.81
CA LEU A 11 6.41 -7.74 -8.03
C LEU A 11 5.61 -9.05 -8.07
N LYS A 12 5.40 -9.68 -6.92
CA LYS A 12 4.68 -10.95 -6.83
C LYS A 12 3.25 -10.85 -7.38
N ASP A 13 2.64 -9.66 -7.29
CA ASP A 13 1.25 -9.40 -7.66
C ASP A 13 1.12 -8.91 -9.13
N ASP A 14 2.24 -8.80 -9.86
CA ASP A 14 2.28 -8.40 -11.28
C ASP A 14 2.09 -9.55 -12.26
N PHE A 15 2.16 -10.80 -11.80
CA PHE A 15 2.01 -11.98 -12.65
C PHE A 15 1.05 -12.99 -12.03
N ARG A 16 0.39 -13.78 -12.87
CA ARG A 16 -0.43 -14.92 -12.41
C ARG A 16 0.42 -15.86 -11.56
N LEU A 17 -0.20 -16.47 -10.56
CA LEU A 17 0.43 -17.56 -9.83
C LEU A 17 0.94 -18.67 -10.76
N SER A 18 0.17 -19.01 -11.81
CA SER A 18 0.60 -19.98 -12.82
C SER A 18 1.88 -19.54 -13.56
N THR A 19 2.02 -18.25 -13.89
CA THR A 19 3.24 -17.71 -14.49
C THR A 19 4.43 -17.89 -13.54
N TRP A 20 4.28 -17.57 -12.25
CA TRP A 20 5.34 -17.79 -11.27
C TRP A 20 5.73 -19.25 -11.11
N LEU A 21 4.74 -20.16 -11.11
CA LEU A 21 4.99 -21.60 -11.06
C LEU A 21 5.73 -22.09 -12.32
N LEU A 22 5.37 -21.60 -13.50
CA LEU A 22 6.05 -21.93 -14.75
C LEU A 22 7.48 -21.40 -14.78
N ILE A 23 7.71 -20.14 -14.34
CA ILE A 23 9.07 -19.57 -14.23
C ILE A 23 9.92 -20.40 -13.27
N GLY A 24 9.41 -20.69 -12.08
CA GLY A 24 10.13 -21.52 -11.10
C GLY A 24 10.42 -22.93 -11.61
N GLY A 25 9.43 -23.56 -12.27
CA GLY A 25 9.58 -24.88 -12.88
C GLY A 25 10.61 -24.89 -14.01
N ALA A 26 10.59 -23.89 -14.90
CA ALA A 26 11.54 -23.77 -16.00
C ALA A 26 12.99 -23.55 -15.49
N ILE A 27 13.18 -22.67 -14.50
CA ILE A 27 14.48 -22.47 -13.85
C ILE A 27 14.97 -23.78 -13.23
N GLN A 28 14.11 -24.47 -12.47
CA GLN A 28 14.46 -25.73 -11.82
C GLN A 28 14.81 -26.82 -12.85
N ALA A 29 14.07 -26.93 -13.95
CA ALA A 29 14.35 -27.86 -15.04
C ALA A 29 15.71 -27.54 -15.70
N GLY A 30 15.99 -26.26 -15.97
CA GLY A 30 17.28 -25.82 -16.49
C GLY A 30 18.45 -26.17 -15.57
N LEU A 31 18.29 -25.99 -14.25
CA LEU A 31 19.31 -26.39 -13.26
C LEU A 31 19.59 -27.89 -13.30
N VAL A 32 18.56 -28.73 -13.42
CA VAL A 32 18.71 -30.19 -13.50
C VAL A 32 19.41 -30.63 -14.80
N LEU A 33 19.28 -29.88 -15.89
CA LEU A 33 19.97 -30.17 -17.15
C LEU A 33 21.46 -29.82 -17.11
N VAL A 34 21.87 -28.81 -16.34
CA VAL A 34 23.25 -28.30 -16.33
C VAL A 34 24.06 -28.81 -15.14
N LEU A 35 23.42 -29.08 -13.99
CA LEU A 35 24.09 -29.43 -12.75
C LEU A 35 23.77 -30.87 -12.33
N PRO A 36 24.64 -31.53 -11.54
CA PRO A 36 24.31 -32.80 -10.92
C PRO A 36 22.99 -32.71 -10.14
N PRO A 37 22.07 -33.70 -10.21
CA PRO A 37 20.73 -33.59 -9.65
C PRO A 37 20.68 -33.17 -8.18
N ARG A 38 21.65 -33.63 -7.37
CA ARG A 38 21.77 -33.28 -5.95
C ARG A 38 22.00 -31.78 -5.74
N VAL A 39 22.84 -31.16 -6.58
CA VAL A 39 23.14 -29.73 -6.52
C VAL A 39 21.98 -28.92 -7.07
N ALA A 40 21.35 -29.38 -8.15
CA ALA A 40 20.21 -28.70 -8.77
C ALA A 40 18.98 -28.62 -7.85
N ILE A 41 18.69 -29.67 -7.09
CA ILE A 41 17.49 -29.76 -6.23
C ILE A 41 17.70 -29.09 -4.86
N ALA A 42 18.96 -29.05 -4.38
CA ALA A 42 19.28 -28.58 -3.04
C ALA A 42 18.68 -27.20 -2.67
N PRO A 43 18.76 -26.14 -3.50
CA PRO A 43 18.22 -24.82 -3.14
C PRO A 43 16.72 -24.85 -2.88
N ALA A 44 15.92 -25.45 -3.77
CA ALA A 44 14.48 -25.54 -3.62
C ALA A 44 14.10 -26.35 -2.37
N PHE A 45 14.78 -27.48 -2.16
CA PHE A 45 14.56 -28.33 -0.99
C PHE A 45 14.88 -27.60 0.31
N PHE A 46 16.06 -27.00 0.45
CA PHE A 46 16.47 -26.33 1.69
C PHE A 46 15.64 -25.07 1.98
N ILE A 47 15.24 -24.31 0.96
CA ILE A 47 14.34 -23.15 1.16
C ILE A 47 12.96 -23.62 1.63
N LEU A 48 12.41 -24.67 1.02
CA LEU A 48 11.11 -25.22 1.43
C LEU A 48 11.19 -25.79 2.85
N LEU A 49 12.22 -26.58 3.14
CA LEU A 49 12.46 -27.14 4.47
C LEU A 49 12.58 -26.03 5.52
N TYR A 50 13.39 -25.00 5.25
CA TYR A 50 13.51 -23.84 6.13
C TYR A 50 12.15 -23.17 6.39
N ARG A 51 11.35 -22.94 5.35
CA ARG A 51 10.01 -22.33 5.50
C ARG A 51 9.07 -23.18 6.33
N LEU A 52 9.07 -24.50 6.13
CA LEU A 52 8.24 -25.44 6.89
C LEU A 52 8.68 -25.54 8.35
N LEU A 53 9.99 -25.63 8.60
CA LEU A 53 10.54 -25.64 9.95
C LEU A 53 10.26 -24.33 10.68
N ASN A 54 10.49 -23.19 10.02
CA ASN A 54 10.19 -21.88 10.59
C ASN A 54 8.69 -21.75 10.90
N PHE A 55 7.80 -22.18 9.99
CA PHE A 55 6.36 -22.22 10.24
C PHE A 55 5.99 -23.09 11.44
N ALA A 56 6.54 -24.31 11.53
CA ALA A 56 6.30 -25.21 12.64
C ALA A 56 6.78 -24.63 13.98
N MET A 57 7.95 -23.99 13.98
CA MET A 57 8.53 -23.34 15.16
C MET A 57 7.72 -22.12 15.61
N VAL A 58 7.23 -21.29 14.68
CA VAL A 58 6.32 -20.18 15.00
C VAL A 58 4.99 -20.71 15.54
N ARG A 59 4.42 -21.75 14.93
CA ARG A 59 3.16 -22.37 15.37
C ARG A 59 3.26 -22.96 16.78
N GLN A 60 4.41 -23.54 17.13
CA GLN A 60 4.70 -24.06 18.47
C GLN A 60 5.06 -22.96 19.50
N GLY A 61 5.11 -21.69 19.10
CA GLY A 61 5.51 -20.57 19.96
C GLY A 61 7.01 -20.51 20.26
N LYS A 62 7.84 -21.32 19.58
CA LYS A 62 9.30 -21.34 19.77
C LYS A 62 10.03 -20.24 19.02
N LEU A 63 9.41 -19.69 17.97
CA LEU A 63 9.89 -18.50 17.27
C LEU A 63 8.84 -17.38 17.31
N PRO A 64 9.26 -16.11 17.34
CA PRO A 64 8.34 -14.98 17.28
C PRO A 64 7.48 -15.03 16.02
N ASN A 65 6.17 -14.81 16.16
CA ASN A 65 5.29 -14.66 15.02
C ASN A 65 5.50 -13.27 14.39
N PRO A 66 6.04 -13.18 13.16
CA PRO A 66 6.23 -11.88 12.52
C PRO A 66 4.92 -11.14 12.25
N TYR A 67 3.79 -11.85 12.15
CA TYR A 67 2.48 -11.26 11.86
C TYR A 67 1.84 -10.55 13.05
N THR A 68 2.31 -10.79 14.28
CA THR A 68 1.81 -10.13 15.49
C THR A 68 2.65 -8.94 15.93
N ARG A 69 3.75 -8.64 15.21
CA ARG A 69 4.74 -7.63 15.62
C ARG A 69 4.14 -6.26 15.90
N ASP A 70 3.23 -5.83 15.03
CA ASP A 70 2.63 -4.49 15.11
C ASP A 70 1.18 -4.55 15.66
N VAL A 71 0.76 -5.69 16.21
CA VAL A 71 -0.61 -5.86 16.72
C VAL A 71 -0.72 -5.22 18.10
N ILE A 72 -1.63 -4.26 18.23
CA ILE A 72 -1.99 -3.68 19.52
C ILE A 72 -3.12 -4.53 20.10
N THR A 73 -2.84 -5.19 21.23
CA THR A 73 -3.81 -6.05 21.91
C THR A 73 -4.85 -5.24 22.66
N GLY A 74 -6.08 -5.76 22.72
CA GLY A 74 -7.23 -5.09 23.33
C GLY A 74 -7.98 -4.18 22.36
N LYS A 75 -9.03 -3.53 22.88
CA LYS A 75 -9.91 -2.63 22.12
C LYS A 75 -9.36 -1.20 22.17
N GLN A 76 -9.16 -0.61 21.01
CA GLN A 76 -8.69 0.76 20.80
C GLN A 76 -9.72 1.55 19.99
N SER A 77 -9.84 2.84 20.27
CA SER A 77 -10.69 3.77 19.53
C SER A 77 -9.92 5.04 19.20
N ILE A 78 -10.16 5.61 18.02
CA ILE A 78 -9.45 6.81 17.57
C ILE A 78 -10.05 8.07 18.17
N ARG A 79 -9.17 8.93 18.68
CA ARG A 79 -9.49 10.27 19.16
C ARG A 79 -8.54 11.24 18.49
N ILE A 80 -9.09 12.13 17.66
CA ILE A 80 -8.32 13.13 16.95
C ILE A 80 -8.08 14.30 17.93
N PRO A 81 -6.83 14.72 18.19
CA PRO A 81 -6.56 15.89 19.01
C PRO A 81 -7.20 17.15 18.39
N ARG A 82 -7.75 18.01 19.25
CA ARG A 82 -8.22 19.34 18.87
C ARG A 82 -7.03 20.27 18.61
N SER A 83 -7.29 21.41 17.98
CA SER A 83 -6.25 22.40 17.65
C SER A 83 -5.55 23.01 18.87
N ASP A 84 -6.19 22.95 20.04
CA ASP A 84 -5.64 23.37 21.34
C ASP A 84 -4.80 22.28 22.04
N GLY A 85 -4.62 21.11 21.39
CA GLY A 85 -3.91 19.96 21.96
C GLY A 85 -4.77 19.08 22.87
N GLY A 86 -6.02 19.46 23.15
CA GLY A 86 -6.95 18.67 23.94
C GLY A 86 -7.36 17.38 23.21
N VAL A 87 -7.35 16.25 23.91
CA VAL A 87 -7.89 14.98 23.39
C VAL A 87 -9.37 14.90 23.79
N PRO A 88 -10.31 14.75 22.85
CA PRO A 88 -11.72 14.67 23.17
C PRO A 88 -12.03 13.42 24.00
N GLU A 89 -13.03 13.50 24.89
CA GLU A 89 -13.45 12.38 25.72
C GLU A 89 -14.02 11.23 24.88
N LYS A 90 -14.80 11.58 23.84
CA LYS A 90 -15.47 10.64 22.94
C LYS A 90 -14.82 10.63 21.55
N MET A 91 -14.84 9.48 20.89
CA MET A 91 -14.54 9.40 19.46
C MET A 91 -15.61 10.12 18.63
N GLY A 92 -15.30 10.50 17.40
CA GLY A 92 -16.27 11.17 16.53
C GLY A 92 -16.60 12.61 16.93
N ASP A 93 -15.87 13.23 17.85
CA ASP A 93 -16.08 14.62 18.29
C ASP A 93 -15.79 15.66 17.19
N GLN A 94 -15.07 15.26 16.15
CA GLN A 94 -14.72 16.09 15.00
C GLN A 94 -15.17 15.41 13.71
N GLN A 95 -15.44 16.18 12.66
CA GLN A 95 -15.64 15.62 11.33
C GLN A 95 -14.35 14.97 10.79
N VAL A 96 -14.51 14.05 9.85
CA VAL A 96 -13.42 13.44 9.08
C VAL A 96 -13.80 13.45 7.61
N VAL A 97 -12.84 13.77 6.75
CA VAL A 97 -12.96 13.63 5.30
C VAL A 97 -12.18 12.40 4.88
N VAL A 98 -12.84 11.51 4.14
CA VAL A 98 -12.26 10.31 3.55
C VAL A 98 -12.06 10.57 2.07
N PHE A 99 -10.84 10.40 1.60
CA PHE A 99 -10.48 10.55 0.19
C PHE A 99 -9.93 9.23 -0.34
N ILE A 100 -10.55 8.71 -1.38
CA ILE A 100 -10.17 7.46 -2.02
C ILE A 100 -9.49 7.80 -3.35
N LEU A 101 -8.22 7.46 -3.45
CA LEU A 101 -7.42 7.59 -4.66
C LEU A 101 -7.25 6.20 -5.29
N GLY A 102 -7.75 6.02 -6.50
CA GLY A 102 -7.48 4.87 -7.35
C GLY A 102 -6.48 5.21 -8.45
N ALA A 103 -5.56 4.30 -8.73
CA ALA A 103 -4.69 4.35 -9.89
C ALA A 103 -4.64 3.02 -10.61
N ARG A 104 -4.76 3.04 -11.94
CA ARG A 104 -4.84 1.82 -12.77
C ARG A 104 -4.06 1.99 -14.07
N SER A 105 -3.50 0.88 -14.54
CA SER A 105 -2.98 0.72 -15.90
C SER A 105 -3.81 -0.35 -16.61
N SER A 106 -4.31 -0.06 -17.80
CA SER A 106 -4.95 -1.04 -18.69
C SER A 106 -3.98 -1.61 -19.73
N HIS A 107 -2.68 -1.30 -19.61
CA HIS A 107 -1.65 -1.75 -20.55
C HIS A 107 -1.23 -3.21 -20.26
N PRO A 108 -0.96 -4.07 -21.26
CA PRO A 108 -0.57 -5.47 -21.02
C PRO A 108 0.65 -5.66 -20.10
N ASN A 109 1.59 -4.71 -20.12
CA ASN A 109 2.78 -4.70 -19.25
C ASN A 109 2.50 -4.23 -17.80
N GLY A 110 1.25 -3.92 -17.45
CA GLY A 110 0.90 -3.59 -16.07
C GLY A 110 1.59 -2.37 -15.52
N ARG A 111 2.22 -2.53 -14.35
CA ARG A 111 3.01 -1.48 -13.70
C ARG A 111 4.28 -1.09 -14.46
N PHE A 112 4.75 -1.95 -15.38
CA PHE A 112 5.91 -1.69 -16.24
C PHE A 112 5.52 -0.93 -17.53
N ALA A 113 4.26 -0.52 -17.66
CA ALA A 113 3.83 0.29 -18.77
C ALA A 113 4.59 1.62 -18.83
N PRO A 114 4.86 2.14 -20.05
CA PRO A 114 5.41 3.48 -20.21
C PRO A 114 4.61 4.52 -19.40
N GLY A 115 5.31 5.44 -18.75
CA GLY A 115 4.72 6.49 -17.91
C GLY A 115 4.37 6.07 -16.47
N TYR A 116 4.09 4.80 -16.20
CA TYR A 116 3.54 4.36 -14.91
C TYR A 116 4.52 4.44 -13.74
N ALA A 117 5.79 4.06 -13.96
CA ALA A 117 6.83 4.18 -12.93
C ALA A 117 7.06 5.64 -12.49
N LYS A 118 7.02 6.59 -13.44
CA LYS A 118 7.14 8.03 -13.14
C LYS A 118 5.96 8.52 -12.30
N LEU A 119 4.75 8.05 -12.61
CA LEU A 119 3.54 8.34 -11.85
C LEU A 119 3.62 7.79 -10.42
N GLY A 120 4.11 6.56 -10.26
CA GLY A 120 4.33 5.96 -8.94
C GLY A 120 5.28 6.77 -8.05
N VAL A 121 6.40 7.24 -8.60
CA VAL A 121 7.34 8.13 -7.88
C VAL A 121 6.66 9.45 -7.48
N ALA A 122 5.85 10.02 -8.37
CA ALA A 122 5.13 11.26 -8.11
C ALA A 122 4.08 11.10 -6.97
N PHE A 123 3.35 9.99 -6.92
CA PHE A 123 2.45 9.70 -5.80
C PHE A 123 3.19 9.54 -4.48
N VAL A 124 4.35 8.87 -4.49
CA VAL A 124 5.17 8.76 -3.28
C VAL A 124 5.62 10.13 -2.79
N SER A 125 6.00 11.07 -3.68
CA SER A 125 6.35 12.43 -3.27
C SER A 125 5.15 13.20 -2.70
N LEU A 126 3.96 13.06 -3.28
CA LEU A 126 2.74 13.68 -2.77
C LEU A 126 2.40 13.23 -1.35
N TRP A 127 2.47 11.93 -1.08
CA TRP A 127 2.19 11.42 0.26
C TRP A 127 3.26 11.83 1.29
N LYS A 128 4.52 11.96 0.87
CA LYS A 128 5.59 12.49 1.74
C LYS A 128 5.38 13.96 2.06
N ASP A 129 4.91 14.74 1.09
CA ASP A 129 4.58 16.14 1.27
C ASP A 129 3.40 16.31 2.25
N ALA A 130 2.35 15.49 2.09
CA ALA A 130 1.22 15.45 3.02
C ALA A 130 1.64 15.10 4.46
N GLU A 131 2.55 14.15 4.62
CA GLU A 131 3.10 13.79 5.93
C GLU A 131 3.96 14.90 6.54
N LYS A 132 4.79 15.57 5.73
CA LYS A 132 5.67 16.65 6.19
C LYS A 132 4.87 17.88 6.62
N HIS A 133 3.79 18.19 5.92
CA HIS A 133 2.91 19.34 6.16
C HIS A 133 1.60 18.92 6.85
N ARG A 134 1.67 17.86 7.67
CA ARG A 134 0.50 17.19 8.26
C ARG A 134 -0.46 18.14 8.98
N GLU A 135 0.07 19.06 9.77
CA GLU A 135 -0.74 20.02 10.52
C GLU A 135 -1.41 21.04 9.59
N GLU A 136 -0.64 21.61 8.66
CA GLU A 136 -1.11 22.62 7.69
C GLU A 136 -2.21 22.07 6.77
N TYR A 137 -2.04 20.83 6.31
CA TYR A 137 -2.98 20.15 5.43
C TYR A 137 -4.02 19.33 6.17
N GLY A 138 -4.05 19.39 7.52
CA GLY A 138 -4.99 18.60 8.33
C GLY A 138 -4.99 17.10 7.97
N TYR A 139 -3.84 16.56 7.59
CA TYR A 139 -3.69 15.18 7.16
C TYR A 139 -3.72 14.24 8.37
N LEU A 140 -4.62 13.26 8.38
CA LEU A 140 -4.79 12.33 9.50
C LEU A 140 -4.07 11.01 9.26
N GLY A 141 -3.72 10.69 8.01
CA GLY A 141 -3.02 9.47 7.65
C GLY A 141 -3.68 8.79 6.44
N LYS A 142 -3.18 7.61 6.09
CA LYS A 142 -3.70 6.80 4.99
C LYS A 142 -3.38 5.33 5.15
N THR A 143 -4.11 4.49 4.42
CA THR A 143 -3.75 3.09 4.28
C THR A 143 -2.39 2.91 3.57
N PRO A 144 -1.68 1.80 3.82
CA PRO A 144 -0.71 1.30 2.85
C PRO A 144 -1.33 1.23 1.45
N MET A 145 -0.49 1.17 0.40
CA MET A 145 -1.01 0.87 -0.94
C MET A 145 -1.74 -0.47 -0.87
N MET A 146 -3.02 -0.43 -1.19
CA MET A 146 -3.84 -1.61 -1.37
C MET A 146 -3.92 -1.88 -2.86
N MET A 147 -4.10 -3.14 -3.23
CA MET A 147 -4.18 -3.53 -4.62
C MET A 147 -5.29 -4.55 -4.77
N THR A 148 -6.14 -4.39 -5.78
CA THR A 148 -7.10 -5.42 -6.13
C THR A 148 -6.34 -6.67 -6.60
N THR A 149 -6.98 -7.84 -6.55
CA THR A 149 -6.39 -9.10 -7.06
C THR A 149 -7.27 -9.76 -8.11
N GLU A 150 -8.15 -8.96 -8.70
CA GLU A 150 -9.08 -9.40 -9.75
C GLU A 150 -8.36 -9.73 -11.05
N GLU A 151 -7.22 -9.08 -11.29
CA GLU A 151 -6.44 -9.24 -12.52
C GLU A 151 -5.00 -9.64 -12.22
N SER A 152 -4.33 -10.16 -13.25
CA SER A 152 -2.98 -10.69 -13.08
C SER A 152 -1.87 -9.67 -13.20
N CYS A 153 -2.10 -8.55 -13.90
CA CYS A 153 -1.06 -7.59 -14.27
C CYS A 153 -1.53 -6.13 -14.21
N ASN A 154 -2.84 -5.87 -14.03
CA ASN A 154 -3.47 -4.55 -14.18
C ASN A 154 -4.31 -4.17 -12.96
N ASN A 155 -3.86 -4.61 -11.79
CA ASN A 155 -4.58 -4.37 -10.56
C ASN A 155 -4.70 -2.88 -10.25
N THR A 156 -5.87 -2.49 -9.77
CA THR A 156 -6.11 -1.13 -9.33
C THR A 156 -5.43 -0.94 -7.99
N MET A 157 -4.50 0.01 -7.92
CA MET A 157 -3.94 0.46 -6.65
C MET A 157 -4.91 1.44 -6.00
N VAL A 158 -5.15 1.28 -4.71
CA VAL A 158 -6.07 2.11 -3.93
C VAL A 158 -5.40 2.62 -2.68
N TRP A 159 -5.59 3.91 -2.40
CA TRP A 159 -5.27 4.53 -1.12
C TRP A 159 -6.52 5.15 -0.54
N ILE A 160 -6.80 4.85 0.73
CA ILE A 160 -7.80 5.57 1.51
C ILE A 160 -7.01 6.51 2.43
N SER A 161 -7.20 7.82 2.26
CA SER A 161 -6.60 8.84 3.10
C SER A 161 -7.65 9.61 3.88
N TYR A 162 -7.24 10.13 5.03
CA TYR A 162 -8.11 10.78 5.99
C TYR A 162 -7.62 12.20 6.27
N TRP A 163 -8.56 13.14 6.37
CA TRP A 163 -8.29 14.57 6.48
C TRP A 163 -9.25 15.21 7.49
N LYS A 164 -8.83 16.30 8.14
CA LYS A 164 -9.66 17.03 9.11
C LYS A 164 -10.86 17.71 8.43
N SER A 165 -10.68 18.29 7.25
CA SER A 165 -11.77 18.93 6.49
C SER A 165 -11.48 18.97 5.00
N VAL A 166 -12.48 19.35 4.21
CA VAL A 166 -12.34 19.52 2.76
C VAL A 166 -11.38 20.65 2.44
N ASP A 167 -11.43 21.76 3.18
CA ASP A 167 -10.51 22.89 2.99
C ASP A 167 -9.05 22.48 3.21
N HIS A 168 -8.79 21.64 4.22
CA HIS A 168 -7.47 21.08 4.49
C HIS A 168 -6.97 20.19 3.35
N LEU A 169 -7.81 19.30 2.84
CA LEU A 169 -7.51 18.50 1.65
C LEU A 169 -7.29 19.39 0.41
N TYR A 170 -8.07 20.46 0.25
CA TYR A 170 -7.91 21.40 -0.86
C TYR A 170 -6.64 22.25 -0.76
N LYS A 171 -6.15 22.57 0.44
CA LYS A 171 -4.81 23.17 0.61
C LYS A 171 -3.73 22.25 0.05
N PHE A 172 -3.79 20.96 0.39
CA PHE A 172 -2.90 19.95 -0.18
C PHE A 172 -3.05 19.83 -1.71
N ALA A 173 -4.28 19.75 -2.22
CA ALA A 173 -4.55 19.65 -3.66
C ALA A 173 -4.06 20.85 -4.46
N ASN A 174 -4.02 22.03 -3.83
CA ASN A 174 -3.56 23.29 -4.43
C ASN A 174 -2.10 23.63 -4.12
N ALA A 175 -1.38 22.78 -3.38
CA ALA A 175 0.02 23.00 -3.09
C ALA A 175 0.86 23.00 -4.39
N PRO A 176 1.96 23.78 -4.46
CA PRO A 176 2.78 23.89 -5.67
C PRO A 176 3.22 22.54 -6.24
N ILE A 177 3.68 21.63 -5.38
CA ILE A 177 4.12 20.28 -5.79
C ILE A 177 2.97 19.48 -6.41
N HIS A 178 1.76 19.60 -5.86
CA HIS A 178 0.61 18.87 -6.38
C HIS A 178 0.18 19.40 -7.74
N ARG A 179 0.15 20.73 -7.92
CA ARG A 179 -0.17 21.34 -9.20
C ARG A 179 0.85 20.98 -10.28
N GLU A 180 2.14 20.96 -9.95
CA GLU A 180 3.20 20.56 -10.87
C GLU A 180 3.05 19.11 -11.32
N ILE A 181 2.82 18.19 -10.38
CA ILE A 181 2.61 16.77 -10.67
C ILE A 181 1.34 16.57 -11.50
N TRP A 182 0.26 17.29 -11.17
CA TRP A 182 -1.00 17.21 -11.92
C TRP A 182 -0.85 17.71 -13.35
N ALA A 183 -0.15 18.83 -13.56
CA ALA A 183 0.15 19.33 -14.90
C ALA A 183 0.96 18.30 -15.72
N LYS A 184 2.02 17.71 -15.12
CA LYS A 184 2.80 16.65 -15.76
C LYS A 184 1.96 15.43 -16.10
N TYR A 185 1.07 15.02 -15.19
CA TYR A 185 0.18 13.88 -15.42
C TYR A 185 -0.75 14.12 -16.61
N ASN A 186 -1.36 15.31 -16.71
CA ASN A 186 -2.24 15.68 -17.83
C ASN A 186 -1.49 15.67 -19.18
N GLU A 187 -0.22 16.07 -19.20
CA GLU A 187 0.60 15.96 -20.42
C GLU A 187 0.87 14.50 -20.79
N ILE A 188 1.17 13.63 -19.83
CA ILE A 188 1.42 12.20 -20.08
C ILE A 188 0.13 11.52 -20.60
N LEU A 189 -1.04 11.87 -20.06
CA LEU A 189 -2.32 11.32 -20.49
C LEU A 189 -2.63 11.55 -21.98
N LYS A 190 -2.12 12.62 -22.59
CA LYS A 190 -2.28 12.86 -24.03
C LYS A 190 -1.69 11.75 -24.90
N THR A 191 -0.71 11.02 -24.39
CA THR A 191 0.02 9.97 -25.12
C THR A 191 -0.10 8.58 -24.51
N HIS A 192 -0.59 8.46 -23.27
CA HIS A 192 -0.65 7.21 -22.51
C HIS A 192 -2.07 6.95 -21.99
N THR A 193 -3.01 6.67 -22.91
CA THR A 193 -4.44 6.45 -22.63
C THR A 193 -4.73 5.19 -21.79
N HIS A 194 -3.74 4.32 -21.60
CA HIS A 194 -3.84 3.17 -20.72
C HIS A 194 -3.79 3.52 -19.23
N MET A 195 -3.44 4.75 -18.86
CA MET A 195 -3.38 5.16 -17.46
C MET A 195 -4.71 5.79 -17.01
N GLY A 196 -5.19 5.39 -15.84
CA GLY A 196 -6.40 5.92 -15.22
C GLY A 196 -6.19 6.31 -13.77
N LEU A 197 -6.87 7.38 -13.35
CA LEU A 197 -7.00 7.79 -11.96
C LEU A 197 -8.48 7.98 -11.61
N SER A 198 -8.84 7.64 -10.38
CA SER A 198 -10.15 7.95 -9.81
C SER A 198 -9.97 8.64 -8.46
N HIS A 199 -10.82 9.63 -8.19
CA HIS A 199 -10.90 10.32 -6.92
C HIS A 199 -12.34 10.23 -6.41
N GLU A 200 -12.52 9.79 -5.17
CA GLU A 200 -13.80 9.86 -4.46
C GLU A 200 -13.58 10.58 -3.13
N LEU A 201 -14.49 11.48 -2.78
CA LEU A 201 -14.41 12.28 -1.56
C LEU A 201 -15.71 12.14 -0.79
N TYR A 202 -15.59 11.76 0.47
CA TYR A 202 -16.71 11.64 1.41
C TYR A 202 -16.44 12.47 2.66
N ILE A 203 -17.49 13.11 3.18
CA ILE A 203 -17.44 13.84 4.44
C ILE A 203 -18.25 13.02 5.44
N ALA A 204 -17.62 12.66 6.55
CA ALA A 204 -18.29 12.11 7.72
C ALA A 204 -18.37 13.22 8.79
N PRO A 205 -19.57 13.79 9.03
CA PRO A 205 -19.75 14.79 10.08
C PRO A 205 -19.37 14.25 11.46
N GLU A 206 -19.21 15.15 12.43
CA GLU A 206 -19.11 14.74 13.83
C GLU A 206 -20.23 13.76 14.20
N LYS A 207 -19.91 12.77 15.04
CA LYS A 207 -20.82 11.72 15.53
C LYS A 207 -21.35 10.75 14.45
N HIS A 208 -20.95 10.91 13.19
CA HIS A 208 -21.38 10.05 12.07
C HIS A 208 -20.28 9.07 11.60
N TRP A 209 -19.25 8.86 12.41
CA TRP A 209 -18.22 7.87 12.15
C TRP A 209 -17.68 7.26 13.44
N GLU A 210 -17.19 6.03 13.34
CA GLU A 210 -16.46 5.34 14.39
C GLU A 210 -15.22 4.65 13.81
N ALA A 211 -14.18 4.53 14.63
CA ALA A 211 -12.98 3.77 14.28
C ALA A 211 -12.53 2.98 15.50
N ILE A 212 -12.86 1.69 15.49
CA ILE A 212 -12.61 0.75 16.58
C ILE A 212 -11.71 -0.37 16.06
N TYR A 213 -10.64 -0.64 16.80
CA TYR A 213 -9.66 -1.68 16.47
C TYR A 213 -9.57 -2.65 17.64
N SER A 214 -9.59 -3.95 17.39
CA SER A 214 -9.47 -4.97 18.44
C SER A 214 -8.45 -6.01 18.03
N ASN A 215 -7.36 -6.15 18.81
CA ASN A 215 -6.23 -7.03 18.47
C ASN A 215 -5.75 -6.81 17.02
N TYR A 216 -5.57 -5.53 16.66
CA TYR A 216 -5.33 -5.12 15.28
C TYR A 216 -4.05 -4.27 15.18
N ARG A 217 -3.45 -4.25 14.00
CA ARG A 217 -2.28 -3.42 13.70
C ARG A 217 -2.69 -2.02 13.21
N PRO A 218 -1.86 -0.98 13.37
CA PRO A 218 -2.12 0.33 12.78
C PRO A 218 -2.50 0.24 11.29
N PHE A 219 -3.66 0.78 10.95
CA PHE A 219 -4.24 0.73 9.61
C PHE A 219 -5.35 1.77 9.44
N GLY A 220 -5.42 2.38 8.25
CA GLY A 220 -6.45 3.37 7.93
C GLY A 220 -6.32 4.61 8.81
N LEU A 221 -7.40 4.99 9.49
CA LEU A 221 -7.41 6.16 10.37
C LEU A 221 -6.59 5.96 11.67
N GLY A 222 -6.30 4.72 12.05
CA GLY A 222 -5.48 4.38 13.23
C GLY A 222 -3.98 4.27 12.94
N THR A 223 -3.51 4.85 11.85
CA THR A 223 -2.09 4.87 11.43
C THR A 223 -1.48 6.22 11.71
#